data_AF-A0A158JSC9-F1
#
_entry.id   AF-A0A158JSC9-F1
#
_cell.length_a   1.000
_cell.length_b   1.000
_cell.length_c   1.000
_cell.angle_alpha   90.00
_cell.angle_beta   90.00
_cell.angle_gamma   90.00
#
_symmetry.space_group_name_H-M   'P 1'
#
loop_
_entity.id
_entity.type
_entity.pdbx_description
1 polymer ?
#
loop_
_entity_poly.entity_id
_entity_poly.type
_entity_poly.pdbx_seq_one_letter_code
_entity_poly.pdbx_strand_id
1 'polypeptide(L)'
;MPAAQARSTPTLPAPQLERRFELPDEDATLAFGQRFAQALDSLRAESEASQSIHHERFTGLQVQLIGDLGAGKTTLVRATLRALGHEGRVRSPTYTLVEPYSLDTKSGPLDVYHFDLYRFADPAEWADAGFREYFDRGAVCLVEWPQQAGGLLGVPDLEFALEIEGEGRALIARAFSDTGKTCLERC
;
A
#
# COMPACT_ATOMS: atom_id res chain seq x y z
N MET A 1 5.98 23.99 -12.89
CA MET A 1 6.65 22.67 -12.81
C MET A 1 8.02 22.90 -12.20
N PRO A 2 8.24 22.66 -10.89
CA PRO A 2 9.62 22.49 -10.46
C PRO A 2 10.09 21.17 -11.07
N ALA A 3 11.25 21.21 -11.74
CA ALA A 3 11.88 19.99 -12.22
C ALA A 3 12.14 19.11 -11.00
N ALA A 4 11.55 17.91 -10.97
CA ALA A 4 11.89 16.90 -10.00
C ALA A 4 13.39 16.60 -10.20
N GLN A 5 14.23 17.10 -9.28
CA GLN A 5 15.59 16.60 -9.18
C GLN A 5 15.47 15.09 -9.03
N ALA A 6 16.11 14.33 -9.92
CA ALA A 6 16.04 12.88 -9.93
C ALA A 6 16.57 12.34 -8.59
N ARG A 7 15.67 12.15 -7.64
CA ARG A 7 15.97 11.47 -6.38
C ARG A 7 16.32 10.04 -6.77
N SER A 8 17.52 9.57 -6.40
CA SER A 8 17.95 8.20 -6.68
C SER A 8 16.91 7.24 -6.10
N THR A 9 16.10 6.64 -6.97
CA THR A 9 15.15 5.61 -6.56
C THR A 9 15.98 4.43 -6.08
N PRO A 10 15.77 3.95 -4.84
CA PRO A 10 16.49 2.77 -4.38
C PRO A 10 16.20 1.63 -5.36
N THR A 11 17.27 0.97 -5.84
CA THR A 11 17.10 -0.26 -6.62
C THR A 11 16.55 -1.32 -5.69
N LEU A 12 15.28 -1.69 -5.90
CA LEU A 12 14.67 -2.78 -5.14
C LEU A 12 15.40 -4.11 -5.45
N PRO A 13 15.51 -5.01 -4.46
CA PRO A 13 16.00 -6.36 -4.72
C PRO A 13 15.06 -7.11 -5.68
N ALA A 14 15.47 -8.29 -6.16
CA ALA A 14 14.55 -9.15 -6.92
C ALA A 14 13.32 -9.50 -6.05
N PRO A 15 12.09 -9.41 -6.58
CA PRO A 15 10.90 -9.77 -5.82
C PRO A 15 10.90 -11.26 -5.49
N GLN A 16 10.41 -11.60 -4.30
CA GLN A 16 10.18 -12.98 -3.90
C GLN A 16 9.01 -13.63 -4.66
N LEU A 17 8.05 -12.82 -5.08
CA LEU A 17 6.90 -13.21 -5.90
C LEU A 17 6.46 -12.02 -6.76
N GLU A 18 6.17 -12.29 -8.03
CA GLU A 18 5.55 -11.32 -8.95
C GLU A 18 4.29 -11.96 -9.56
N ARG A 19 3.21 -11.19 -9.64
CA ARG A 19 1.96 -11.59 -10.32
C ARG A 19 1.43 -10.42 -11.14
N ARG A 20 0.82 -10.74 -12.28
CA ARG A 20 0.10 -9.78 -13.12
C ARG A 20 -1.39 -10.07 -13.07
N PHE A 21 -2.19 -9.03 -12.90
CA PHE A 21 -3.64 -9.07 -12.88
C PHE A 21 -4.19 -8.14 -13.97
N GLU A 22 -5.07 -8.69 -14.81
CA GLU A 22 -5.81 -7.92 -15.81
C GLU A 22 -7.04 -7.28 -15.15
N LEU A 23 -7.18 -5.96 -15.23
CA LEU A 23 -8.28 -5.20 -14.63
C LEU A 23 -9.01 -4.40 -15.74
N PRO A 24 -9.91 -5.06 -16.50
CA PRO A 24 -10.49 -4.49 -17.73
C PRO A 24 -11.38 -3.25 -17.51
N ASP A 25 -11.96 -3.08 -16.33
CA ASP A 25 -12.93 -2.02 -15.99
C ASP A 25 -12.80 -1.63 -14.51
N GLU A 26 -13.39 -0.53 -14.05
CA GLU A 26 -13.26 -0.07 -12.66
C GLU A 26 -13.63 -1.16 -11.63
N ASP A 27 -14.68 -1.93 -11.89
CA ASP A 27 -15.15 -3.01 -11.03
C ASP A 27 -14.07 -4.07 -10.77
N ALA A 28 -13.23 -4.38 -11.76
CA ALA A 28 -12.10 -5.28 -11.58
C ALA A 28 -11.05 -4.73 -10.59
N THR A 29 -10.80 -3.40 -10.52
CA THR A 29 -9.93 -2.81 -9.47
C THR A 29 -10.62 -2.88 -8.12
N LEU A 30 -11.93 -2.63 -8.07
CA LEU A 30 -12.68 -2.73 -6.83
C LEU A 30 -12.60 -4.17 -6.28
N ALA A 31 -12.78 -5.16 -7.14
CA ALA A 31 -12.65 -6.57 -6.80
C ALA A 31 -11.23 -6.94 -6.35
N PHE A 32 -10.18 -6.43 -7.00
CA PHE A 32 -8.81 -6.65 -6.54
C PHE A 32 -8.58 -6.03 -5.14
N GLY A 33 -9.03 -4.80 -4.90
CA GLY A 33 -8.93 -4.16 -3.58
C GLY A 33 -9.67 -4.94 -2.49
N GLN A 34 -10.82 -5.53 -2.82
CA GLN A 34 -11.56 -6.43 -1.91
C GLN A 34 -10.77 -7.71 -1.60
N ARG A 35 -10.19 -8.37 -2.61
CA ARG A 35 -9.36 -9.57 -2.39
C ARG A 35 -8.13 -9.25 -1.54
N PHE A 36 -7.48 -8.13 -1.82
CA PHE A 36 -6.32 -7.68 -1.04
C PHE A 36 -6.68 -7.40 0.43
N ALA A 37 -7.80 -6.72 0.69
CA ALA A 37 -8.30 -6.51 2.04
C ALA A 37 -8.60 -7.83 2.78
N GLN A 38 -9.21 -8.80 2.09
CA GLN A 38 -9.49 -10.12 2.66
C GLN A 38 -8.21 -10.91 2.97
N ALA A 39 -7.21 -10.83 2.09
CA ALA A 39 -5.91 -11.45 2.29
C ALA A 39 -5.20 -10.88 3.54
N LEU A 40 -5.22 -9.56 3.71
CA LEU A 40 -4.67 -8.85 4.86
C LEU A 40 -5.37 -9.24 6.17
N ASP A 41 -6.69 -9.20 6.22
CA ASP A 41 -7.49 -9.58 7.40
C ASP A 41 -7.27 -11.05 7.78
N SER A 42 -7.21 -11.95 6.80
CA SER A 42 -6.93 -13.37 7.03
C SER A 42 -5.51 -13.61 7.57
N LEU A 43 -4.51 -12.90 7.04
CA LEU A 43 -3.14 -13.01 7.51
C LEU A 43 -3.02 -12.56 8.98
N ARG A 44 -3.69 -11.46 9.33
CA ARG A 44 -3.73 -10.94 10.71
C ARG A 44 -4.43 -11.90 11.67
N ALA A 45 -5.56 -12.47 11.26
CA ALA A 45 -6.29 -13.45 12.08
C ALA A 45 -5.44 -14.70 12.39
N GLU A 46 -4.65 -15.18 11.43
CA GLU A 46 -3.75 -16.32 11.63
C GLU A 46 -2.57 -16.00 12.58
N SER A 47 -2.02 -14.79 12.49
CA SER A 47 -1.00 -14.31 13.42
C SER A 47 -1.52 -14.23 14.86
N GLU A 48 -2.80 -13.89 15.06
CA GLU A 48 -3.42 -13.85 16.40
C GLU A 48 -3.81 -15.23 16.93
N ALA A 49 -4.29 -16.12 16.06
CA ALA A 49 -4.71 -17.48 16.43
C ALA A 49 -3.51 -18.37 16.81
N SER A 50 -2.33 -18.07 16.30
CA SER A 50 -1.10 -18.83 16.57
C SER A 50 -0.59 -18.60 18.00
N GLN A 51 -1.00 -19.47 18.93
CA GLN A 51 -0.54 -19.49 20.33
C GLN A 51 0.93 -19.94 20.51
N SER A 52 1.65 -20.20 19.41
CA SER A 52 3.04 -20.68 19.44
C SER A 52 4.02 -19.52 19.55
N ILE A 53 5.00 -19.65 20.43
CA ILE A 53 6.07 -18.67 20.73
C ILE A 53 6.94 -18.35 19.49
N HIS A 54 6.80 -19.13 18.41
CA HIS A 54 7.62 -19.04 17.19
C HIS A 54 6.88 -18.49 15.96
N HIS A 55 5.59 -18.15 16.06
CA HIS A 55 4.91 -17.46 14.95
C HIS A 55 5.12 -15.95 15.08
N GLU A 56 5.66 -15.33 14.03
CA GLU A 56 5.81 -13.89 13.97
C GLU A 56 4.42 -13.23 13.96
N ARG A 57 4.18 -12.34 14.92
CA ARG A 57 2.97 -11.50 14.93
C ARG A 57 3.00 -10.60 13.70
N PHE A 58 1.83 -10.23 13.20
CA PHE A 58 1.72 -9.20 12.19
C PHE A 58 2.36 -7.90 12.70
N THR A 59 3.41 -7.43 12.03
CA THR A 59 4.19 -6.24 12.40
C THR A 59 3.93 -5.05 11.48
N GLY A 60 2.84 -5.09 10.70
CA GLY A 60 2.49 -4.07 9.72
C GLY A 60 2.69 -4.55 8.28
N LEU A 61 2.31 -3.68 7.33
CA LEU A 61 2.50 -3.94 5.90
C LEU A 61 2.65 -2.62 5.15
N GLN A 62 3.78 -2.43 4.47
CA GLN A 62 4.01 -1.30 3.58
C GLN A 62 3.74 -1.67 2.13
N VAL A 63 2.77 -0.98 1.53
CA VAL A 63 2.39 -1.13 0.12
C VAL A 63 2.71 0.15 -0.64
N GLN A 64 3.55 0.04 -1.65
CA GLN A 64 3.92 1.13 -2.55
C GLN A 64 3.09 1.05 -3.84
N LEU A 65 2.31 2.08 -4.14
CA LEU A 65 1.46 2.17 -5.34
C LEU A 65 2.09 3.09 -6.38
N ILE A 66 2.46 2.51 -7.52
CA ILE A 66 3.13 3.17 -8.64
C ILE A 66 2.19 3.16 -9.85
N GLY A 67 2.26 4.20 -10.67
CA GLY A 67 1.49 4.31 -11.90
C GLY A 67 1.26 5.78 -12.24
N ASP A 68 0.92 6.04 -13.50
CA ASP A 68 0.69 7.40 -13.98
C ASP A 68 -0.52 8.07 -13.34
N LEU A 69 -0.68 9.37 -13.59
CA LEU A 69 -1.88 10.10 -13.20
C LEU A 69 -3.09 9.46 -13.88
N GLY A 70 -4.10 9.08 -13.09
CA GLY A 70 -5.28 8.38 -13.59
C GLY A 70 -5.17 6.86 -13.66
N ALA A 71 -4.01 6.25 -13.35
CA ALA A 71 -3.83 4.79 -13.39
C ALA A 71 -4.69 4.00 -12.37
N GLY A 72 -5.40 4.68 -11.47
CA GLY A 72 -6.33 4.04 -10.52
C GLY A 72 -5.76 3.74 -9.13
N LYS A 73 -4.59 4.29 -8.77
CA LYS A 73 -3.97 4.14 -7.43
C LYS A 73 -4.94 4.46 -6.28
N THR A 74 -5.51 5.66 -6.24
CA THR A 74 -6.51 6.04 -5.21
C THR A 74 -7.79 5.20 -5.29
N THR A 75 -8.18 4.72 -6.47
CA THR A 75 -9.34 3.81 -6.62
C THR A 75 -9.05 2.48 -5.93
N LEU A 76 -7.85 1.93 -6.10
CA LEU A 76 -7.41 0.73 -5.40
C LEU A 76 -7.35 0.94 -3.88
N VAL A 77 -6.74 2.03 -3.41
CA VAL A 77 -6.72 2.37 -1.97
C VAL A 77 -8.12 2.45 -1.38
N ARG A 78 -9.04 3.15 -2.07
CA ARG A 78 -10.44 3.28 -1.65
C ARG A 78 -11.14 1.94 -1.59
N ALA A 79 -10.93 1.08 -2.58
CA ALA A 79 -11.52 -0.25 -2.62
C ALA A 79 -11.07 -1.09 -1.42
N THR A 80 -9.76 -1.08 -1.13
CA THR A 80 -9.17 -1.77 0.02
C THR A 80 -9.74 -1.25 1.34
N LEU A 81 -9.73 0.06 1.58
CA LEU A 81 -10.24 0.67 2.82
C LEU A 81 -11.73 0.36 3.05
N ARG A 82 -12.55 0.44 2.00
CA ARG A 82 -13.98 0.07 2.09
C ARG A 82 -14.17 -1.40 2.42
N ALA A 83 -13.39 -2.28 1.81
CA ALA A 83 -13.45 -3.71 2.09
C ALA A 83 -12.97 -4.07 3.51
N LEU A 84 -12.11 -3.24 4.10
CA LEU A 84 -11.70 -3.31 5.51
C LEU A 84 -12.72 -2.66 6.47
N GLY A 85 -13.85 -2.15 5.98
CA GLY A 85 -14.95 -1.63 6.81
C GLY A 85 -15.02 -0.10 6.90
N HIS A 86 -14.21 0.66 6.18
CA HIS A 86 -14.35 2.12 6.16
C HIS A 86 -15.59 2.57 5.36
N GLU A 87 -16.55 3.20 6.03
CA GLU A 87 -17.78 3.71 5.41
C GLU A 87 -17.67 5.17 4.92
N GLY A 88 -16.63 5.88 5.35
CA GLY A 88 -16.41 7.28 5.02
C GLY A 88 -15.91 7.51 3.60
N ARG A 89 -15.69 8.80 3.29
CA ARG A 89 -15.21 9.21 1.97
C ARG A 89 -13.68 9.14 1.93
N VAL A 90 -13.15 8.20 1.14
CA VAL A 90 -11.72 8.13 0.82
C VAL A 90 -11.39 9.03 -0.38
N ARG A 91 -10.55 10.04 -0.14
CA ARG A 91 -9.93 10.89 -1.17
C ARG A 91 -8.41 10.74 -1.08
N SER A 92 -7.71 11.08 -2.16
CA SER A 92 -6.24 11.20 -2.10
C SER A 92 -5.86 12.38 -1.17
N PRO A 93 -4.97 12.18 -0.18
CA PRO A 93 -4.47 13.23 0.70
C PRO A 93 -3.38 14.06 0.03
N THR A 94 -3.52 14.45 -1.23
CA THR A 94 -2.46 15.13 -2.00
C THR A 94 -1.87 16.37 -1.32
N TYR A 95 -2.64 17.06 -0.48
CA TYR A 95 -2.21 18.27 0.23
C TYR A 95 -1.81 18.03 1.68
N THR A 96 -2.44 17.06 2.36
CA THR A 96 -2.11 16.68 3.74
C THR A 96 -0.99 15.64 3.80
N LEU A 97 -0.62 15.06 2.64
CA LEU A 97 0.33 13.98 2.40
C LEU A 97 -0.05 12.64 3.03
N VAL A 98 -0.74 12.64 4.17
CA VAL A 98 -1.22 11.46 4.88
C VAL A 98 -2.66 11.67 5.35
N GLU A 99 -3.44 10.59 5.33
CA GLU A 99 -4.75 10.49 5.98
C GLU A 99 -4.78 9.19 6.82
N PRO A 100 -5.02 9.28 8.14
CA PRO A 100 -5.15 8.12 9.02
C PRO A 100 -6.57 7.55 9.01
N TYR A 101 -6.67 6.22 9.07
CA TYR A 101 -7.91 5.47 9.19
C TYR A 101 -7.78 4.44 10.30
N SER A 102 -8.54 4.58 11.38
CA SER A 102 -8.67 3.56 12.42
C SER A 102 -9.91 2.71 12.12
N LEU A 103 -9.70 1.42 11.90
CA LEU A 103 -10.71 0.48 11.42
C LEU A 103 -10.93 -0.65 12.41
N ASP A 104 -12.19 -1.02 12.63
CA ASP A 104 -12.56 -2.24 13.35
C ASP A 104 -12.76 -3.37 12.33
N THR A 105 -11.69 -4.12 12.06
CA THR A 105 -11.69 -5.24 11.12
C THR A 105 -12.14 -6.55 11.80
N LYS A 106 -12.34 -7.63 11.02
CA LYS A 106 -12.77 -8.91 11.62
C LYS A 106 -11.64 -9.52 12.46
N SER A 107 -10.39 -9.25 12.11
CA SER A 107 -9.20 -9.61 12.89
C SER A 107 -8.79 -8.53 13.91
N GLY A 108 -9.75 -7.76 14.45
CA GLY A 108 -9.48 -6.73 15.47
C GLY A 108 -9.13 -5.33 14.92
N PRO A 109 -8.74 -4.39 15.80
CA PRO A 109 -8.48 -3.00 15.41
C PRO A 109 -7.26 -2.90 14.49
N LEU A 110 -7.34 -2.06 13.46
CA LEU A 110 -6.28 -1.82 12.49
C LEU A 110 -6.15 -0.34 12.18
N ASP A 111 -4.94 0.20 12.31
CA ASP A 111 -4.61 1.49 11.73
C ASP A 111 -4.10 1.32 10.29
N VAL A 112 -4.68 2.10 9.39
CA VAL A 112 -4.25 2.23 8.00
C VAL A 112 -3.88 3.69 7.73
N TYR A 113 -2.71 3.92 7.16
CA TYR A 113 -2.24 5.24 6.76
C TYR A 113 -2.17 5.31 5.24
N HIS A 114 -2.99 6.18 4.65
CA HIS A 114 -2.95 6.46 3.22
C HIS A 114 -2.01 7.64 3.01
N PHE A 115 -0.92 7.41 2.30
CA PHE A 115 -0.01 8.48 1.87
C PHE A 115 -0.24 8.79 0.38
N ASP A 116 -0.22 10.07 0.03
CA ASP A 116 -0.06 10.53 -1.35
C ASP A 116 1.07 11.54 -1.42
N LEU A 117 2.19 11.09 -1.97
CA LEU A 117 3.43 11.86 -2.02
C LEU A 117 3.59 12.66 -3.31
N TYR A 118 2.56 12.78 -4.16
CA TYR A 118 2.66 13.47 -5.45
C TYR A 118 3.20 14.90 -5.33
N ARG A 119 2.89 15.59 -4.22
CA ARG A 119 3.37 16.95 -3.91
C ARG A 119 4.51 17.01 -2.91
N PHE A 120 5.04 15.87 -2.47
CA PHE A 120 6.14 15.82 -1.52
C PHE A 120 7.42 16.30 -2.18
N ALA A 121 7.92 17.47 -1.76
CA ALA A 121 8.97 18.20 -2.47
C ALA A 121 10.26 18.39 -1.66
N ASP A 122 10.26 18.17 -0.34
CA ASP A 122 11.44 18.35 0.51
C ASP A 122 11.65 17.13 1.44
N PRO A 123 12.76 16.39 1.33
CA PRO A 123 13.10 15.32 2.26
C PRO A 123 13.14 15.75 3.74
N ALA A 124 13.42 17.02 4.04
CA ALA A 124 13.43 17.52 5.42
C ALA A 124 12.04 17.43 6.07
N GLU A 125 10.97 17.65 5.29
CA GLU A 125 9.58 17.51 5.73
C GLU A 125 9.26 16.07 6.21
N TRP A 126 9.99 15.06 5.74
CA TRP A 126 9.81 13.68 6.19
C TRP A 126 10.07 13.50 7.69
N ALA A 127 11.18 14.10 8.16
CA ALA A 127 11.58 14.04 9.55
C ALA A 127 10.70 14.98 10.39
N ASP A 128 10.46 16.21 9.90
CA ASP A 128 9.68 17.22 10.62
C ASP A 128 8.21 16.81 10.81
N ALA A 129 7.63 16.11 9.83
CA ALA A 129 6.27 15.58 9.91
C ALA A 129 6.17 14.26 10.71
N GLY A 130 7.31 13.69 11.13
CA GLY A 130 7.34 12.44 11.89
C GLY A 130 6.88 11.22 11.08
N PHE A 131 6.97 11.25 9.74
CA PHE A 131 6.38 10.20 8.89
C PHE A 131 6.96 8.81 9.13
N ARG A 132 8.21 8.73 9.56
CA ARG A 132 8.86 7.47 9.92
C ARG A 132 8.08 6.68 10.97
N GLU A 133 7.49 7.36 11.94
CA GLU A 133 6.81 6.70 13.05
C GLU A 133 5.55 5.93 12.62
N TYR A 134 4.96 6.24 11.46
CA TYR A 134 3.77 5.54 10.98
C TYR A 134 4.09 4.12 10.50
N PHE A 135 5.30 3.91 9.95
CA PHE A 135 5.74 2.62 9.42
C PHE A 135 6.17 1.66 10.53
N ASP A 136 6.55 2.17 11.69
CA ASP A 136 7.05 1.38 12.83
C ASP A 136 5.92 0.91 13.79
N ARG A 137 4.65 1.22 13.52
CA ARG A 137 3.51 1.05 14.46
C ARG A 137 2.72 -0.25 14.32
N GLY A 138 3.14 -1.20 13.48
CA GLY A 138 2.30 -2.37 13.19
C GLY A 138 1.10 -2.07 12.29
N ALA A 139 1.10 -0.90 11.65
CA ALA A 139 0.03 -0.41 10.80
C ALA A 139 0.20 -0.83 9.34
N VAL A 140 -0.85 -0.63 8.55
CA VAL A 140 -0.78 -0.79 7.09
C VAL A 140 -0.56 0.57 6.45
N CYS A 141 0.51 0.73 5.69
CA CYS A 141 0.81 1.97 4.98
C CYS A 141 0.57 1.79 3.48
N LEU A 142 -0.38 2.53 2.92
CA LEU A 142 -0.69 2.54 1.49
C LEU A 142 -0.11 3.82 0.88
N VAL A 143 1.00 3.72 0.17
CA VAL A 143 1.80 4.88 -0.28
C VAL A 143 1.68 5.09 -1.78
N GLU A 144 0.93 6.09 -2.20
CA GLU A 144 0.93 6.56 -3.59
C GLU A 144 2.15 7.44 -3.87
N TRP A 145 2.70 7.34 -5.09
CA TRP A 145 3.86 8.10 -5.56
C TRP A 145 5.14 7.91 -4.70
N PRO A 146 5.51 6.66 -4.34
CA PRO A 146 6.64 6.39 -3.46
C PRO A 146 7.97 6.94 -3.98
N GLN A 147 8.13 7.06 -5.30
CA GLN A 147 9.32 7.62 -5.93
C GLN A 147 9.63 9.05 -5.48
N GLN A 148 8.63 9.81 -5.02
CA GLN A 148 8.86 11.14 -4.48
C GLN A 148 9.63 11.09 -3.16
N ALA A 149 9.40 10.10 -2.29
CA ALA A 149 10.20 9.92 -1.08
C ALA A 149 11.55 9.23 -1.32
N GLY A 150 11.73 8.53 -2.45
CA GLY A 150 12.99 7.88 -2.81
C GLY A 150 13.46 6.92 -1.72
N GLY A 151 14.74 7.02 -1.33
CA GLY A 151 15.35 6.14 -0.31
C GLY A 151 14.77 6.25 1.11
N LEU A 152 13.89 7.22 1.39
CA LEU A 152 13.29 7.41 2.72
C LEU A 152 12.30 6.30 3.10
N LEU A 153 11.66 5.67 2.10
CA LEU A 153 10.64 4.63 2.31
C LEU A 153 11.21 3.23 2.52
N GLY A 154 12.48 2.99 2.22
CA GLY A 154 13.06 1.64 2.23
C GLY A 154 12.44 0.69 1.19
N VAL A 155 12.69 -0.61 1.39
CA VAL A 155 12.12 -1.69 0.58
C VAL A 155 10.70 -1.99 1.09
N PRO A 156 9.65 -1.94 0.24
CA PRO A 156 8.30 -2.23 0.68
C PRO A 156 8.07 -3.72 0.87
N ASP A 157 7.03 -4.11 1.61
CA ASP A 157 6.54 -5.49 1.59
C ASP A 157 5.91 -5.84 0.23
N LEU A 158 5.16 -4.88 -0.33
CA LEU A 158 4.47 -4.99 -1.60
C LEU A 158 4.64 -3.74 -2.47
N GLU A 159 4.84 -3.94 -3.77
CA GLU A 159 4.72 -2.91 -4.80
C GLU A 159 3.57 -3.26 -5.75
N PHE A 160 2.67 -2.32 -5.97
CA PHE A 160 1.57 -2.40 -6.91
C PHE A 160 1.77 -1.36 -8.02
N ALA A 161 2.26 -1.82 -9.18
CA ALA A 161 2.41 -0.99 -10.37
C ALA A 161 1.17 -1.11 -11.26
N LEU A 162 0.45 0.01 -11.44
CA LEU A 162 -0.73 0.10 -12.30
C LEU A 162 -0.36 0.74 -13.64
N GLU A 163 -0.63 0.03 -14.72
CA GLU A 163 -0.35 0.42 -16.10
C GLU A 163 -1.65 0.53 -16.88
N ILE A 164 -1.93 1.70 -17.47
CA ILE A 164 -3.16 1.91 -18.25
C ILE A 164 -3.08 1.10 -19.55
N GLU A 165 -4.10 0.27 -19.80
CA GLU A 165 -4.17 -0.59 -20.99
C GLU A 165 -5.56 -0.52 -21.62
N GLY A 166 -5.67 0.20 -22.74
CA GLY A 166 -6.95 0.44 -23.40
C GLY A 166 -7.92 1.21 -22.49
N GLU A 167 -9.10 0.63 -22.25
CA GLU A 167 -10.09 1.17 -21.29
C GLU A 167 -9.89 0.66 -19.86
N GLY A 168 -8.98 -0.29 -19.66
CA GLY A 168 -8.67 -0.91 -18.37
C GLY A 168 -7.28 -0.55 -17.85
N ARG A 169 -6.75 -1.39 -16.97
CA ARG A 169 -5.34 -1.38 -16.55
C ARG A 169 -4.84 -2.79 -16.24
N ALA A 170 -3.54 -2.96 -16.31
CA ALA A 170 -2.86 -4.08 -15.69
C ALA A 170 -2.32 -3.67 -14.33
N LEU A 171 -2.38 -4.58 -13.36
CA LEU A 171 -1.68 -4.46 -12.10
C LEU A 171 -0.55 -5.50 -12.06
N ILE A 172 0.68 -5.02 -11.93
CA ILE A 172 1.84 -5.86 -11.63
C ILE A 172 2.12 -5.73 -10.14
N ALA A 173 1.90 -6.81 -9.40
CA ALA A 173 2.10 -6.90 -7.96
C ALA A 173 3.38 -7.67 -7.66
N ARG A 174 4.26 -7.07 -6.85
CA ARG A 174 5.55 -7.64 -6.43
C ARG A 174 5.64 -7.68 -4.92
N ALA A 175 6.12 -8.80 -4.38
CA ALA A 175 6.39 -8.95 -2.95
C ALA A 175 7.89 -9.00 -2.69
N PHE A 176 8.35 -8.30 -1.65
CA PHE A 176 9.77 -8.28 -1.25
C PHE A 176 10.01 -8.76 0.19
N SER A 177 8.94 -9.02 0.96
CA SER A 177 9.00 -9.64 2.28
C SER A 177 8.15 -10.93 2.32
N ASP A 178 8.37 -11.75 3.34
CA ASP A 178 7.62 -13.00 3.55
C ASP A 178 6.13 -12.69 3.84
N THR A 179 5.85 -11.62 4.60
CA THR A 179 4.50 -11.12 4.85
C THR A 179 3.83 -10.65 3.56
N GLY A 180 4.53 -9.86 2.75
CA GLY A 180 4.05 -9.39 1.45
C GLY A 180 3.76 -10.56 0.51
N LYS A 181 4.67 -11.55 0.45
CA LYS A 181 4.52 -12.74 -0.37
C LYS A 181 3.29 -13.55 0.05
N THR A 182 3.15 -13.83 1.33
CA THR A 182 2.01 -14.58 1.90
C THR A 182 0.69 -13.85 1.63
N CYS A 183 0.68 -12.52 1.71
CA CYS A 183 -0.48 -11.70 1.38
C CYS A 183 -0.83 -11.80 -0.12
N LEU A 184 0.17 -11.67 -1.00
CA LEU A 184 -0.02 -11.73 -2.45
C LEU A 184 -0.45 -13.11 -2.97
N GLU A 185 -0.03 -14.20 -2.31
CA GLU A 185 -0.49 -15.56 -2.64
C GLU A 185 -1.99 -15.77 -2.41
N ARG A 186 -2.60 -14.96 -1.53
CA ARG A 186 -4.03 -14.98 -1.18
C ARG A 186 -4.88 -14.03 -2.03
N CYS A 187 -4.27 -13.28 -2.95
CA CYS A 187 -4.93 -12.30 -3.82
C CYS A 187 -5.34 -12.86 -5.20
#